data_AF-A0A1B7MUX0-F1
#
_entry.id   AF-A0A1B7MUX0-F1
#
_cell.length_a   1.000
_cell.length_b   1.000
_cell.length_c   1.000
_cell.angle_alpha   90.00
_cell.angle_beta   90.00
_cell.angle_gamma   90.00
#
_symmetry.space_group_name_H-M   'P 1'
#
loop_
_entity.id
_entity.type
_entity.pdbx_description
1 polymer ?
#
loop_
_entity_poly.entity_id
_entity_poly.type
_entity_poly.pdbx_seq_one_letter_code
_entity_poly.pdbx_strand_id
1 'polypeptide(L)' 'SQGQQEQQFNILPHPAQSNDPADLVGGPRLGAGLGSKPEVHAYHARDPHVPSQEILNSLEAPKSREELHRRAEELNKK' A
#
# COMPACT_ATOMS: atom_id res chain seq x y z
N SER A 1 -28.37 30.56 39.36
CA SER A 1 -28.42 29.40 38.44
C SER A 1 -27.84 29.83 37.11
N GLN A 2 -26.55 29.55 36.88
CA GLN A 2 -25.89 29.82 35.61
C GLN A 2 -26.32 28.73 34.63
N GLY A 3 -27.18 29.09 33.67
CA GLY A 3 -27.60 28.19 32.60
C GLY A 3 -26.40 27.85 31.73
N GLN A 4 -26.00 26.58 31.74
CA GLN A 4 -24.99 26.05 30.84
C GLN A 4 -25.52 26.20 29.41
N GLN A 5 -24.96 27.14 28.66
CA GLN A 5 -25.26 27.26 27.23
C GLN A 5 -24.74 25.99 26.54
N GLU A 6 -25.65 25.23 25.93
CA GLU A 6 -25.30 24.02 25.18
C GLU A 6 -24.34 24.39 24.03
N GLN A 7 -23.26 23.63 23.88
CA GLN A 7 -22.28 23.86 22.82
C GLN A 7 -22.94 23.63 21.46
N GLN A 8 -23.08 24.69 20.68
CA GLN A 8 -23.59 24.63 19.31
C GLN A 8 -22.43 24.39 18.34
N PHE A 9 -22.47 23.28 17.61
CA PHE A 9 -21.51 22.96 16.57
C PHE A 9 -22.14 23.24 15.19
N ASN A 10 -21.49 24.10 14.40
CA ASN A 10 -21.88 24.29 13.00
C ASN A 10 -21.28 23.18 12.15
N ILE A 11 -22.15 22.44 11.46
CA ILE A 11 -21.73 21.45 10.47
C ILE A 11 -21.55 22.20 9.16
N LEU A 12 -20.30 22.56 8.84
CA LEU A 12 -19.99 23.08 7.51
C LEU A 12 -20.10 21.95 6.50
N PRO A 13 -20.61 22.20 5.28
CA PRO A 13 -20.58 21.19 4.22
C PRO A 13 -19.13 20.76 4.01
N HIS A 14 -18.89 19.45 3.97
CA HIS A 14 -17.56 18.96 3.62
C HIS A 14 -17.27 19.34 2.16
N PRO A 15 -16.03 19.74 1.84
CA PRO A 15 -15.67 20.24 0.51
C PRO A 15 -15.82 19.16 -0.59
N ALA A 16 -15.91 17.89 -0.24
CA ALA A 16 -16.10 16.80 -1.20
C ALA A 16 -17.51 16.88 -1.81
N GLN A 17 -17.58 17.32 -3.07
CA GLN A 17 -18.82 17.40 -3.85
C GLN A 17 -19.22 16.06 -4.48
N SER A 18 -18.35 15.05 -4.37
CA SER A 18 -18.44 13.76 -5.05
C SER A 18 -17.99 12.64 -4.12
N ASN A 19 -18.58 11.45 -4.31
CA ASN A 19 -18.22 10.22 -3.59
C ASN A 19 -17.10 9.45 -4.31
N ASP A 20 -16.33 10.12 -5.17
CA ASP A 20 -15.13 9.56 -5.77
C ASP A 20 -13.91 9.89 -4.89
N PRO A 21 -13.21 8.89 -4.33
CA PRO A 21 -11.98 9.12 -3.55
C PRO A 21 -10.88 9.83 -4.35
N ALA A 22 -10.93 9.83 -5.68
CA ALA A 22 -9.98 10.55 -6.54
C ALA A 22 -10.12 12.08 -6.43
N ASP A 23 -11.30 12.61 -6.08
CA ASP A 23 -11.56 14.05 -6.06
C ASP A 23 -10.87 14.77 -4.87
N LEU A 24 -10.47 14.04 -3.83
CA LEU A 24 -9.65 14.56 -2.72
C LEU A 24 -8.18 14.76 -3.12
N VAL A 25 -7.76 14.10 -4.21
CA VAL A 25 -6.38 14.05 -4.70
C VAL A 25 -6.27 14.96 -5.92
N GLY A 26 -6.51 16.26 -5.73
CA GLY A 26 -6.48 17.28 -6.79
C GLY A 26 -5.12 17.40 -7.51
N GLY A 27 -4.87 16.49 -8.47
CA GLY A 27 -3.62 16.36 -9.21
C GLY A 27 -2.54 15.55 -8.48
N PRO A 28 -1.42 15.23 -9.18
CA PRO A 28 -0.31 14.48 -8.61
C PRO A 28 0.31 15.24 -7.43
N ARG A 29 0.01 14.78 -6.20
CA ARG A 29 0.63 15.27 -4.97
C ARG A 29 1.90 14.48 -4.68
N LEU A 30 2.99 15.18 -4.35
CA LEU A 30 4.21 14.58 -3.80
C LEU A 30 3.83 13.76 -2.56
N GLY A 31 4.00 12.43 -2.63
CA GLY A 31 3.66 11.51 -1.54
C GLY A 31 2.38 10.69 -1.72
N ALA A 32 1.64 10.81 -2.83
CA ALA A 32 0.43 10.00 -3.11
C ALA A 32 0.71 8.53 -3.50
N GLY A 33 1.84 7.96 -3.06
CA GLY A 33 2.23 6.58 -3.30
C GLY A 33 2.21 6.21 -4.79
N LEU A 34 1.55 5.09 -5.12
CA LEU A 34 1.40 4.56 -6.47
C LEU A 34 0.62 5.47 -7.44
N GLY A 35 -0.07 6.50 -6.93
CA GLY A 35 -0.76 7.51 -7.75
C GLY A 35 0.11 8.70 -8.15
N SER A 36 1.28 8.89 -7.54
CA SER A 36 2.16 10.04 -7.76
C SER A 36 3.27 9.81 -8.77
N LYS A 37 3.58 8.55 -9.05
CA LYS A 37 4.73 8.15 -9.86
C LYS A 37 4.24 7.36 -11.08
N PRO A 38 4.33 7.93 -12.29
CA PRO A 38 3.85 7.25 -13.49
C PRO A 38 4.57 5.91 -13.71
N GLU A 39 5.83 5.77 -13.30
CA GLU A 39 6.60 4.53 -13.52
C GLU A 39 6.10 3.32 -12.70
N VAL A 40 5.33 3.53 -11.63
CA VAL A 40 4.86 2.46 -10.72
C VAL A 40 3.33 2.29 -10.74
N HIS A 41 2.65 2.89 -11.72
CA HIS A 41 1.21 2.65 -11.89
C HIS A 41 0.95 1.18 -12.19
N ALA A 42 -0.12 0.64 -11.61
CA ALA A 42 -0.54 -0.76 -11.80
C ALA A 42 -0.74 -1.14 -13.27
N TYR A 43 -1.07 -0.16 -14.13
CA TYR A 43 -1.30 -0.35 -15.57
C TYR A 43 -0.02 -0.19 -16.42
N HIS A 44 1.13 0.13 -15.82
CA HIS A 44 2.44 0.15 -16.48
C HIS A 44 3.34 -1.01 -16.04
N ALA A 45 2.82 -1.92 -15.20
CA ALA A 45 3.52 -3.16 -14.90
C ALA A 45 3.71 -3.93 -16.22
N ARG A 46 4.94 -4.33 -16.51
CA ARG A 46 5.23 -5.23 -17.64
C ARG A 46 4.38 -6.49 -17.50
N ASP A 47 4.14 -7.18 -18.61
CA ASP A 47 3.59 -8.53 -18.57
C ASP A 47 4.34 -9.40 -17.55
N PRO A 48 3.68 -10.38 -16.92
CA PRO A 48 4.32 -11.28 -15.97
C PRO A 48 5.65 -11.81 -16.53
N HIS A 49 6.76 -11.43 -15.90
CA HIS A 49 8.08 -11.77 -16.38
C HIS A 49 8.32 -13.27 -16.17
N VAL A 50 8.50 -14.01 -17.26
CA VAL A 50 8.98 -15.40 -17.24
C VAL A 50 10.52 -15.38 -17.27
N PRO A 51 11.21 -15.86 -16.22
CA PRO A 51 12.67 -15.85 -16.18
C PRO A 51 13.29 -16.69 -17.29
N SER A 52 14.48 -16.31 -17.78
CA SER A 52 15.25 -17.11 -18.71
C SER A 52 15.83 -18.37 -18.05
N GLN A 53 16.21 -19.37 -18.84
CA GLN A 53 16.80 -20.61 -18.32
C GLN A 53 18.09 -20.37 -17.53
N GLU A 54 18.89 -19.38 -17.91
CA GLU A 54 20.09 -18.97 -17.19
C GLU A 54 19.76 -18.47 -15.78
N ILE A 55 18.71 -17.64 -15.64
CA ILE A 55 18.24 -17.17 -14.33
C ILE A 55 17.75 -18.36 -13.51
N LEU A 56 16.94 -19.24 -14.08
CA LEU A 56 16.41 -20.42 -13.37
C LEU A 56 17.53 -21.32 -12.83
N ASN A 57 18.60 -21.51 -13.59
CA ASN A 57 19.73 -22.34 -13.19
C ASN A 57 20.62 -21.68 -12.12
N SER A 58 20.57 -20.35 -11.99
CA SER A 58 21.32 -19.60 -10.97
C SER A 58 20.64 -19.59 -9.59
N LEU A 59 19.37 -19.99 -9.52
CA LEU A 59 18.59 -19.99 -8.29
C LEU A 59 18.97 -21.19 -7.40
N GLU A 60 18.95 -20.97 -6.07
CA GLU A 60 19.11 -22.07 -5.12
C GLU A 60 17.92 -23.04 -5.20
N ALA A 61 18.16 -24.31 -4.87
CA ALA A 61 17.10 -25.29 -4.77
C ALA A 61 16.10 -24.88 -3.66
N PRO A 62 14.79 -25.11 -3.87
CA PRO A 62 13.80 -24.82 -2.86
C PRO A 62 14.09 -25.64 -1.59
N LYS A 63 14.08 -24.96 -0.45
CA LYS A 63 14.25 -25.60 0.86
C LYS A 63 13.05 -26.49 1.19
N SER A 64 13.30 -27.58 1.92
CA SER A 64 12.24 -28.44 2.44
C SER A 64 11.39 -27.73 3.50
N ARG A 65 10.20 -28.26 3.78
CA ARG A 65 9.28 -27.70 4.77
C ARG A 65 9.92 -27.62 6.16
N GLU A 66 10.66 -28.65 6.54
CA GLU A 66 11.32 -28.78 7.84
C GLU A 66 12.45 -27.74 7.99
N GLU A 67 13.22 -27.51 6.92
CA GLU A 67 14.27 -26.48 6.89
C GLU A 67 13.70 -25.06 7.01
N LEU A 68 12.58 -24.79 6.34
CA LEU A 68 11.89 -23.50 6.45
C LEU A 68 11.37 -23.25 7.86
N HIS A 69 10.83 -24.28 8.52
CA HIS A 69 10.33 -24.17 9.90
C HIS A 69 11.46 -23.85 10.88
N ARG A 70 12.59 -24.57 10.78
CA ARG A 70 13.77 -24.31 11.62
C ARG A 70 14.30 -22.89 11.43
N ARG A 71 14.41 -22.42 10.18
CA ARG A 71 14.88 -21.06 9.88
C ARG A 71 13.94 -19.99 10.43
N ALA A 72 12.63 -20.23 10.40
CA ALA A 72 11.66 -19.31 11.00
C ALA A 72 11.84 -19.22 12.53
N GLU A 73 12.04 -20.35 13.20
CA GLU A 73 12.33 -20.37 14.64
C GLU A 73 13.64 -19.65 14.99
N GLU A 74 14.70 -19.82 14.18
CA GLU A 74 15.97 -19.11 14.37
C GLU A 74 15.81 -17.59 14.25
N LEU A 75 15.03 -17.12 13.28
CA LEU A 75 14.78 -15.70 13.06
C LEU A 75 13.93 -15.08 14.19
N ASN A 76 12.97 -15.82 14.73
CA ASN A 76 12.10 -15.35 15.81
C ASN A 76 12.79 -15.31 17.20
N LYS A 77 14.01 -15.84 17.31
CA LYS A 77 14.82 -15.80 18.55
C LYS A 77 15.74 -14.58 18.64
N LYS A 78 15.77 -13.72 17.60
CA LYS A 78 16.44 -12.41 17.65
C LYS A 78 15.52 -11.35 18.23
#